data_AF-A0A1F6KHQ4-F1
#
_entry.id   AF-A0A1F6KHQ4-F1
#
_cell.length_a   1.000
_cell.length_b   1.000
_cell.length_c   1.000
_cell.angle_alpha   90.00
_cell.angle_beta   90.00
_cell.angle_gamma   90.00
#
_symmetry.space_group_name_H-M   'P 1'
#
loop_
_entity.id
_entity.type
_entity.pdbx_description
1 polymer ?
#
loop_
_entity_poly.entity_id
_entity_poly.type
_entity_poly.pdbx_seq_one_letter_code
_entity_poly.pdbx_strand_id
1 'polypeptide(L)'
;MGEIGGIVEIANKFVKNRFPSERYKSTVGVYGGKIVTEPDGKMVYEINKGWNNWIDGKGEKILRRWDDHVIKEPWKMLTTHSREFWDVVFKSDPMRHRGTKEEIAANIQRLGLSEYYGIHPQGIEIKKPEVFTKKWIAIKDIFRADQIKSPDLDGIDRFQALAEEAKYIRSIHDKYGAAGDFIDDVMFQEREGNAVMDPVLNIPDAILTPSTKRIKQLEKSAISQMEKTVAKEQGIDVETVRLSETEFNVAEQKIKERIAKDQKATDVVELLVWTAFEEFRRSDDPESVDRAMTTIIKNYNDPVILSIVRSFVRRGRPTLPGEEMDHGITALHNKGHLGANEKKSVKVREIIIEKLDDYFPKAAPK
;
A
#
# COMPACT_ATOMS: atom_id res chain seq x y z
N MET A 1 25.98 1.38 -18.86
CA MET A 1 26.28 1.21 -17.42
C MET A 1 26.26 2.52 -16.60
N GLY A 2 25.75 3.66 -17.12
CA GLY A 2 25.86 4.96 -16.44
C GLY A 2 24.61 5.45 -15.66
N GLU A 3 23.40 4.99 -15.99
CA GLU A 3 22.16 5.56 -15.42
C GLU A 3 21.63 4.81 -14.18
N ILE A 4 21.88 3.49 -14.09
CA ILE A 4 21.44 2.65 -12.97
C ILE A 4 22.23 2.98 -11.69
N GLY A 5 23.50 3.35 -11.81
CA GLY A 5 24.34 3.76 -10.67
C GLY A 5 23.83 5.04 -10.02
N GLY A 6 23.38 6.02 -10.81
CA GLY A 6 22.84 7.28 -10.30
C GLY A 6 21.52 7.14 -9.54
N ILE A 7 20.63 6.24 -9.99
CA ILE A 7 19.35 5.97 -9.31
C ILE A 7 19.57 5.25 -7.97
N VAL A 8 20.50 4.31 -7.91
CA VAL A 8 20.88 3.61 -6.67
C VAL A 8 21.60 4.55 -5.70
N GLU A 9 22.43 5.47 -6.20
CA GLU A 9 23.11 6.48 -5.37
C GLU A 9 22.15 7.55 -4.82
N ILE A 10 21.14 7.92 -5.62
CA ILE A 10 20.02 8.77 -5.19
C ILE A 10 19.17 8.03 -4.14
N ALA A 11 18.77 6.77 -4.38
CA ALA A 11 18.10 5.92 -3.40
C ALA A 11 18.90 5.77 -2.09
N ASN A 12 20.22 5.63 -2.17
CA ASN A 12 21.09 5.56 -0.99
C ASN A 12 21.25 6.91 -0.27
N LYS A 13 21.11 8.05 -0.96
CA LYS A 13 20.99 9.38 -0.31
C LYS A 13 19.64 9.56 0.40
N PHE A 14 18.57 8.91 -0.07
CA PHE A 14 17.25 8.89 0.57
C PHE A 14 17.21 8.07 1.88
N VAL A 15 18.16 7.13 2.08
CA VAL A 15 18.24 6.23 3.26
C VAL A 15 18.78 6.91 4.54
N LYS A 16 18.98 8.23 4.57
CA LYS A 16 19.61 8.91 5.72
C LYS A 16 18.69 9.22 6.90
N ASN A 17 17.37 9.08 6.77
CA ASN A 17 16.42 9.35 7.88
C ASN A 17 15.80 8.06 8.41
N ARG A 18 16.66 7.20 8.97
CA ARG A 18 16.23 6.01 9.71
C ARG A 18 15.57 6.42 11.03
N PHE A 19 14.74 5.54 11.59
CA PHE A 19 14.24 5.76 12.95
C PHE A 19 15.41 5.95 13.92
N PRO A 20 15.37 6.97 14.79
CA PRO A 20 16.40 7.21 15.81
C PRO A 20 16.31 6.21 16.97
N SER A 21 16.17 4.92 16.66
CA SER A 21 16.13 3.86 17.66
C SER A 21 17.46 3.82 18.41
N GLU A 22 17.39 3.91 19.74
CA GLU A 22 18.54 3.81 20.62
C GLU A 22 18.95 2.34 20.86
N ARG A 23 18.07 1.38 20.55
CA ARG A 23 18.27 -0.06 20.76
C ARG A 23 19.15 -0.69 19.70
N TYR A 24 18.90 -0.34 18.44
CA TYR A 24 19.62 -0.87 17.29
C TYR A 24 19.43 0.05 16.09
N LYS A 25 20.31 -0.12 15.08
CA LYS A 25 20.21 0.66 13.84
C LYS A 25 19.04 0.15 12.99
N SER A 26 17.86 0.71 13.21
CA SER A 26 16.63 0.36 12.48
C SER A 26 16.81 0.44 10.97
N THR A 27 16.08 -0.42 10.27
CA THR A 27 15.98 -0.44 8.81
C THR A 27 14.75 0.31 8.31
N VAL A 28 13.87 0.74 9.21
CA VAL A 28 12.75 1.62 8.93
C VAL A 28 13.28 3.06 8.80
N GLY A 29 12.78 3.76 7.80
CA GLY A 29 13.05 5.18 7.62
C GLY A 29 11.77 5.92 7.31
N VAL A 30 11.77 7.22 7.58
CA VAL A 30 10.67 8.09 7.19
C VAL A 30 10.97 8.67 5.81
N TYR A 31 10.07 8.44 4.87
CA TYR A 31 10.21 8.90 3.49
C TYR A 31 9.60 10.30 3.31
N GLY A 32 10.18 11.18 2.49
CA GLY A 32 9.62 12.52 2.25
C GLY A 32 9.89 13.58 3.33
N GLY A 33 10.59 13.23 4.41
CA GLY A 33 10.95 14.16 5.49
C GLY A 33 12.06 13.64 6.39
N LYS A 34 12.23 14.24 7.56
CA LYS A 34 13.18 13.81 8.60
C LYS A 34 12.54 13.93 9.99
N ILE A 35 12.95 13.07 10.91
CA ILE A 35 12.63 13.24 12.33
C ILE A 35 13.69 14.15 12.94
N VAL A 36 13.26 15.20 13.62
CA VAL A 36 14.11 16.10 14.41
C VAL A 36 13.61 16.15 15.85
N THR A 37 14.52 16.50 16.76
CA THR A 37 14.16 16.89 18.12
C THR A 37 14.42 18.38 18.26
N GLU A 38 13.38 19.15 18.56
CA GLU A 38 13.48 20.59 18.80
C GLU A 38 14.16 20.88 20.16
N PRO A 39 14.66 22.11 20.38
CA PRO A 39 15.35 22.48 21.64
C PRO A 39 14.49 22.30 22.91
N ASP A 40 13.16 22.34 22.78
CA ASP A 40 12.21 22.12 23.88
C ASP A 40 11.93 20.63 24.14
N GLY A 41 12.59 19.72 23.41
CA GLY A 41 12.47 18.28 23.53
C GLY A 41 11.36 17.65 22.68
N LYS A 42 10.57 18.44 21.94
CA LYS A 42 9.54 17.89 21.05
C LYS A 42 10.17 17.17 19.87
N MET A 43 9.63 16.00 19.55
CA MET A 43 10.01 15.26 18.35
C MET A 43 9.05 15.59 17.22
N VAL A 44 9.59 15.97 16.06
CA VAL A 44 8.82 16.43 14.91
C VAL A 44 9.28 15.69 13.66
N TYR A 45 8.33 15.12 12.94
CA TYR A 45 8.52 14.76 11.55
C TYR A 45 8.40 16.02 10.69
N GLU A 46 9.56 16.60 10.33
CA GLU A 46 9.66 17.71 9.39
C GLU A 46 9.48 17.21 7.96
N ILE A 47 8.43 17.68 7.29
CA ILE A 47 8.18 17.37 5.88
C ILE A 47 9.14 18.20 5.02
N ASN A 48 9.97 17.56 4.19
CA ASN A 48 10.93 18.28 3.36
C ASN A 48 10.20 19.09 2.29
N LYS A 49 10.43 20.41 2.23
CA LYS A 49 9.82 21.32 1.23
C LYS A 49 10.63 21.49 -0.07
N GLY A 50 11.60 20.60 -0.34
CA GLY A 50 12.60 20.77 -1.39
C GLY A 50 12.30 20.11 -2.74
N TRP A 51 13.19 20.31 -3.73
CA TRP A 51 13.16 19.69 -5.07
C TRP A 51 12.98 18.16 -5.08
N ASN A 52 13.36 17.48 -3.99
CA ASN A 52 13.15 16.04 -3.83
C ASN A 52 11.65 15.68 -3.81
N ASN A 53 10.76 16.51 -3.25
CA ASN A 53 9.30 16.30 -3.36
C ASN A 53 8.78 16.37 -4.80
N TRP A 54 9.49 17.06 -5.69
CA TRP A 54 9.10 17.15 -7.11
C TRP A 54 9.53 15.91 -7.90
N ILE A 55 10.69 15.32 -7.57
CA ILE A 55 11.18 14.07 -8.16
C ILE A 55 10.41 12.88 -7.57
N ASP A 56 10.24 12.83 -6.25
CA ASP A 56 9.43 11.83 -5.53
C ASP A 56 7.97 11.94 -6.01
N GLY A 57 7.43 13.15 -6.06
CA GLY A 57 6.10 13.43 -6.61
C GLY A 57 5.96 13.25 -8.12
N LYS A 58 6.99 12.86 -8.87
CA LYS A 58 6.86 12.43 -10.29
C LYS A 58 7.12 10.94 -10.44
N GLY A 59 8.11 10.38 -9.74
CA GLY A 59 8.42 8.96 -9.70
C GLY A 59 7.33 8.15 -8.99
N GLU A 60 6.95 8.52 -7.76
CA GLU A 60 5.81 7.92 -7.05
C GLU A 60 4.50 8.20 -7.78
N LYS A 61 4.33 9.38 -8.39
CA LYS A 61 3.13 9.68 -9.20
C LYS A 61 3.01 8.87 -10.46
N ILE A 62 4.10 8.27 -10.95
CA ILE A 62 4.04 7.29 -12.02
C ILE A 62 3.70 5.94 -11.39
N LEU A 63 4.45 5.48 -10.37
CA LEU A 63 4.27 4.18 -9.73
C LEU A 63 2.87 3.96 -9.10
N ARG A 64 2.41 4.90 -8.27
CA ARG A 64 1.09 4.91 -7.60
C ARG A 64 -0.07 5.34 -8.53
N ARG A 65 0.22 5.65 -9.80
CA ARG A 65 -0.80 5.80 -10.86
C ARG A 65 -1.28 4.46 -11.37
N TRP A 66 -0.39 3.48 -11.31
CA TRP A 66 -0.57 2.20 -11.94
C TRP A 66 -1.26 1.18 -11.04
N ASP A 67 -1.54 1.49 -9.77
CA ASP A 67 -2.21 0.57 -8.83
C ASP A 67 -3.47 -0.06 -9.42
N ASP A 68 -4.19 0.60 -10.33
CA ASP A 68 -5.33 -0.01 -11.03
C ASP A 68 -5.18 -0.28 -12.52
N HIS A 69 -4.05 0.06 -13.12
CA HIS A 69 -3.87 -0.10 -14.55
C HIS A 69 -3.10 -1.38 -14.81
N VAL A 70 -3.88 -2.41 -15.15
CA VAL A 70 -3.43 -3.58 -15.89
C VAL A 70 -2.85 -3.07 -17.21
N ILE A 71 -1.56 -2.72 -17.20
CA ILE A 71 -0.79 -2.72 -18.43
C ILE A 71 -0.02 -4.03 -18.43
N LYS A 72 -0.60 -5.03 -19.08
CA LYS A 72 0.10 -6.29 -19.35
C LYS A 72 1.31 -6.07 -20.25
N GLU A 73 1.24 -5.10 -21.17
CA GLU A 73 2.26 -4.84 -22.20
C GLU A 73 2.47 -3.32 -22.42
N PRO A 74 3.22 -2.59 -21.56
CA PRO A 74 3.34 -1.12 -21.62
C PRO A 74 3.99 -0.62 -22.90
N TRP A 75 4.94 -1.37 -23.40
CA TRP A 75 5.63 -1.06 -24.64
C TRP A 75 4.78 -1.33 -25.86
N LYS A 76 3.90 -2.32 -25.81
CA LYS A 76 2.90 -2.54 -26.86
C LYS A 76 1.87 -1.42 -26.83
N MET A 77 1.40 -1.01 -25.66
CA MET A 77 0.51 0.16 -25.55
C MET A 77 1.18 1.45 -26.00
N LEU A 78 2.45 1.68 -25.69
CA LEU A 78 3.21 2.84 -26.19
C LEU A 78 3.36 2.80 -27.72
N THR A 79 3.54 1.63 -28.32
CA THR A 79 3.75 1.48 -29.77
C THR A 79 2.44 1.45 -30.56
N THR A 80 1.37 0.85 -30.04
CA THR A 80 0.07 0.71 -30.73
C THR A 80 -0.97 1.76 -30.35
N HIS A 81 -0.88 2.33 -29.14
CA HIS A 81 -1.81 3.29 -28.56
C HIS A 81 -1.07 4.41 -27.80
N SER A 82 -0.09 5.02 -28.48
CA SER A 82 0.87 5.95 -27.88
C SER A 82 0.20 7.12 -27.16
N ARG A 83 -0.88 7.65 -27.72
CA ARG A 83 -1.64 8.76 -27.14
C ARG A 83 -2.37 8.34 -25.88
N GLU A 84 -3.00 7.17 -25.88
CA GLU A 84 -3.66 6.59 -24.71
C GLU A 84 -2.64 6.24 -23.62
N PHE A 85 -1.47 5.73 -24.00
CA PHE A 85 -0.35 5.50 -23.09
C PHE A 85 0.08 6.80 -22.43
N TRP A 86 0.31 7.87 -23.20
CA TRP A 86 0.69 9.17 -22.64
C TRP A 86 -0.43 9.84 -21.85
N ASP A 87 -1.70 9.61 -22.20
CA ASP A 87 -2.84 10.08 -21.43
C ASP A 87 -2.96 9.34 -20.08
N VAL A 88 -2.66 8.04 -20.02
CA VAL A 88 -2.56 7.30 -18.76
C VAL A 88 -1.29 7.70 -17.99
N VAL A 89 -0.17 7.98 -18.65
CA VAL A 89 1.08 8.37 -17.97
C VAL A 89 1.02 9.78 -17.42
N PHE A 90 0.30 10.71 -18.06
CA PHE A 90 0.32 12.13 -17.70
C PHE A 90 -1.03 12.73 -17.28
N LYS A 91 -2.19 12.13 -17.61
CA LYS A 91 -3.52 12.73 -17.36
C LYS A 91 -4.41 12.00 -16.35
N SER A 92 -3.97 10.91 -15.72
CA SER A 92 -4.65 10.28 -14.57
C SER A 92 -4.01 10.72 -13.25
N ASP A 93 -4.83 11.00 -12.24
CA ASP A 93 -4.33 11.35 -10.91
C ASP A 93 -3.75 10.10 -10.23
N PRO A 94 -2.65 10.22 -9.46
CA PRO A 94 -2.13 9.11 -8.69
C PRO A 94 -3.19 8.67 -7.66
N MET A 95 -3.30 7.37 -7.37
CA MET A 95 -4.26 6.89 -6.36
C MET A 95 -3.88 7.35 -4.95
N ARG A 96 -2.59 7.59 -4.73
CA ARG A 96 -2.04 8.08 -3.46
C ARG A 96 -0.96 9.11 -3.74
N HIS A 97 -0.80 10.06 -2.84
CA HIS A 97 0.26 11.06 -2.88
C HIS A 97 0.78 11.33 -1.46
N ARG A 98 1.99 11.86 -1.32
CA ARG A 98 2.47 12.34 -0.03
C ARG A 98 1.68 13.59 0.36
N GLY A 99 1.07 13.57 1.52
CA GLY A 99 0.23 14.65 2.00
C GLY A 99 1.02 15.89 2.39
N THR A 100 0.35 17.03 2.32
CA THR A 100 0.71 18.22 3.10
C THR A 100 0.55 17.94 4.59
N LYS A 101 1.15 18.76 5.46
CA LYS A 101 1.00 18.57 6.92
C LYS A 101 -0.47 18.62 7.36
N GLU A 102 -1.30 19.41 6.67
CA GLU A 102 -2.73 19.51 6.91
C GLU A 102 -3.45 18.21 6.52
N GLU A 103 -3.15 17.64 5.36
CA GLU A 103 -3.74 16.37 4.91
C GLU A 103 -3.29 15.20 5.78
N ILE A 104 -2.02 15.17 6.18
CA ILE A 104 -1.49 14.13 7.07
C ILE A 104 -2.13 14.24 8.46
N ALA A 105 -2.27 15.46 9.00
CA ALA A 105 -2.96 15.67 10.28
C ALA A 105 -4.44 15.25 10.22
N ALA A 106 -5.13 15.56 9.11
CA ALA A 106 -6.50 15.11 8.89
C ALA A 106 -6.58 13.57 8.79
N ASN A 107 -5.60 12.94 8.13
CA ASN A 107 -5.53 11.48 8.04
C ASN A 107 -5.24 10.81 9.39
N ILE A 108 -4.34 11.38 10.20
CA ILE A 108 -4.06 10.97 11.58
C ILE A 108 -5.34 11.01 12.42
N GLN A 109 -6.13 12.09 12.30
CA GLN A 109 -7.39 12.20 13.01
C GLN A 109 -8.40 11.15 12.53
N ARG A 110 -8.55 10.98 11.21
CA ARG A 110 -9.43 9.97 10.60
C ARG A 110 -9.10 8.55 11.07
N LEU A 111 -7.82 8.22 11.21
CA LEU A 111 -7.33 6.89 11.59
C LEU A 111 -7.28 6.67 13.11
N GLY A 112 -7.70 7.66 13.92
CA GLY A 112 -7.70 7.54 15.38
C GLY A 112 -6.30 7.58 16.00
N LEU A 113 -5.31 8.18 15.33
CA LEU A 113 -3.91 8.22 15.77
C LEU A 113 -3.54 9.53 16.48
N SER A 114 -4.53 10.36 16.84
CA SER A 114 -4.31 11.68 17.45
C SER A 114 -3.65 11.64 18.83
N GLU A 115 -3.66 10.49 19.50
CA GLU A 115 -2.90 10.26 20.73
C GLU A 115 -1.39 10.18 20.47
N TYR A 116 -0.99 9.65 19.30
CA TYR A 116 0.41 9.42 18.93
C TYR A 116 1.00 10.60 18.17
N TYR A 117 0.19 11.28 17.36
CA TYR A 117 0.65 12.32 16.45
C TYR A 117 -0.23 13.59 16.50
N GLY A 118 0.35 14.73 16.14
CA GLY A 118 -0.33 16.03 16.11
C GLY A 118 0.18 16.92 14.98
N ILE A 119 -0.59 17.96 14.63
CA ILE A 119 -0.12 18.95 13.66
C ILE A 119 0.96 19.84 14.28
N HIS A 120 2.04 20.08 13.55
CA HIS A 120 3.12 20.97 13.95
C HIS A 120 3.34 22.06 12.88
N PRO A 121 3.77 23.29 13.22
CA PRO A 121 4.07 24.32 12.22
C PRO A 121 5.01 23.86 11.09
N GLN A 122 5.96 22.97 11.41
CA GLN A 122 6.96 22.45 10.47
C GLN A 122 6.62 21.06 9.89
N GLY A 123 5.55 20.40 10.35
CA GLY A 123 5.22 19.04 9.93
C GLY A 123 4.25 18.36 10.89
N ILE A 124 4.62 17.18 11.39
CA ILE A 124 3.81 16.39 12.33
C ILE A 124 4.58 16.19 13.63
N GLU A 125 3.98 16.59 14.75
CA GLU A 125 4.49 16.33 16.09
C GLU A 125 4.30 14.85 16.42
N ILE A 126 5.33 14.24 17.00
CA ILE A 126 5.31 12.89 17.56
C ILE A 126 5.13 13.04 19.07
N LYS A 127 3.89 12.85 19.53
CA LYS A 127 3.49 13.06 20.94
C LYS A 127 4.01 11.98 21.88
N LYS A 128 4.30 10.80 21.34
CA LYS A 128 4.93 9.67 22.04
C LYS A 128 6.27 9.34 21.38
N PRO A 129 7.38 10.00 21.75
CA PRO A 129 8.69 9.74 21.16
C PRO A 129 9.18 8.28 21.32
N GLU A 130 8.61 7.53 22.27
CA GLU A 130 8.90 6.12 22.51
C GLU A 130 8.63 5.24 21.28
N VAL A 131 7.74 5.72 20.41
CA VAL A 131 7.42 5.17 19.09
C VAL A 131 8.68 4.91 18.26
N PHE A 132 9.66 5.82 18.33
CA PHE A 132 10.84 5.79 17.47
C PHE A 132 12.17 5.57 18.20
N THR A 133 12.19 5.67 19.54
CA THR A 133 13.44 5.77 20.30
C THR A 133 13.74 4.57 21.18
N LYS A 134 12.77 4.00 21.91
CA LYS A 134 13.10 3.16 23.08
C LYS A 134 12.29 1.89 23.29
N LYS A 135 11.01 1.82 22.93
CA LYS A 135 10.17 0.67 23.34
C LYS A 135 9.65 -0.13 22.15
N TRP A 136 9.27 0.55 21.08
CA TRP A 136 8.49 -0.10 20.03
C TRP A 136 9.36 -0.84 19.02
N ILE A 137 8.80 -1.90 18.44
CA ILE A 137 9.49 -2.76 17.48
C ILE A 137 8.72 -2.71 16.18
N ALA A 138 9.36 -2.30 15.08
CA ALA A 138 8.72 -2.27 13.77
C ALA A 138 8.70 -3.66 13.13
N ILE A 139 7.62 -4.01 12.44
CA ILE A 139 7.48 -5.30 11.74
C ILE A 139 8.65 -5.54 10.77
N LYS A 140 9.06 -4.51 10.03
CA LYS A 140 10.20 -4.60 9.09
C LYS A 140 11.51 -4.98 9.77
N ASP A 141 11.75 -4.46 10.98
CA ASP A 141 12.95 -4.80 11.73
C ASP A 141 12.90 -6.26 12.23
N ILE A 142 11.73 -6.79 12.58
CA ILE A 142 11.55 -8.23 12.90
C ILE A 142 11.93 -9.09 11.69
N PHE A 143 11.43 -8.73 10.50
CA PHE A 143 11.75 -9.43 9.25
C PHE A 143 13.22 -9.33 8.87
N ARG A 144 13.88 -8.20 9.21
CA ARG A 144 15.29 -7.92 8.94
C ARG A 144 16.22 -8.17 10.12
N ALA A 145 15.76 -8.91 11.13
CA ALA A 145 16.58 -9.26 12.29
C ALA A 145 17.90 -9.96 11.90
N ASP A 146 17.92 -10.74 10.81
CA ASP A 146 19.11 -11.38 10.24
C ASP A 146 20.19 -10.37 9.78
N GLN A 147 19.76 -9.19 9.35
CA GLN A 147 20.65 -8.10 8.92
C GLN A 147 21.04 -7.18 10.08
N ILE A 148 20.08 -6.89 10.98
CA ILE A 148 20.28 -5.98 12.10
C ILE A 148 21.14 -6.63 13.19
N LYS A 149 20.94 -7.94 13.44
CA LYS A 149 21.69 -8.73 14.43
C LYS A 149 21.68 -8.10 15.83
N SER A 150 20.49 -7.66 16.27
CA SER A 150 20.30 -7.12 17.62
C SER A 150 19.62 -8.14 18.54
N PRO A 151 20.12 -8.33 19.78
CA PRO A 151 19.44 -9.13 20.81
C PRO A 151 17.99 -8.72 21.06
N ASP A 152 17.65 -7.45 20.80
CA ASP A 152 16.29 -6.92 20.95
C ASP A 152 15.27 -7.54 19.98
N LEU A 153 15.74 -8.13 18.89
CA LEU A 153 14.93 -8.76 17.85
C LEU A 153 15.04 -10.29 17.91
N ASP A 154 16.01 -10.82 18.64
CA ASP A 154 16.27 -12.25 18.73
C ASP A 154 15.10 -12.99 19.38
N GLY A 155 14.71 -14.10 18.73
CA GLY A 155 13.65 -14.99 19.22
C GLY A 155 12.23 -14.48 19.03
N ILE A 156 12.00 -13.30 18.43
CA ILE A 156 10.64 -12.84 18.10
C ILE A 156 10.05 -13.75 17.01
N ASP A 157 8.83 -14.24 17.22
CA ASP A 157 8.08 -15.01 16.23
C ASP A 157 7.46 -14.05 15.20
N ARG A 158 8.12 -13.95 14.04
CA ARG A 158 7.66 -13.09 12.94
C ARG A 158 6.28 -13.47 12.39
N PHE A 159 5.86 -14.74 12.49
CA PHE A 159 4.52 -15.14 12.03
C PHE A 159 3.45 -14.73 13.05
N GLN A 160 3.77 -14.75 14.35
CA GLN A 160 2.90 -14.15 15.35
C GLN A 160 2.78 -12.63 15.13
N ALA A 161 3.89 -11.94 14.85
CA ALA A 161 3.86 -10.52 14.53
C ALA A 161 3.00 -10.20 13.29
N LEU A 162 3.13 -10.97 12.21
CA LEU A 162 2.28 -10.85 11.02
C LEU A 162 0.80 -11.08 11.32
N ALA A 163 0.48 -12.03 12.20
CA ALA A 163 -0.90 -12.30 12.58
C ALA A 163 -1.52 -11.08 13.28
N GLU A 164 -0.79 -10.44 14.19
CA GLU A 164 -1.24 -9.23 14.87
C GLU A 164 -1.33 -8.03 13.94
N GLU A 165 -0.38 -7.86 13.01
CA GLU A 165 -0.46 -6.84 11.97
C GLU A 165 -1.71 -7.02 11.09
N ALA A 166 -1.98 -8.24 10.60
CA ALA A 166 -3.14 -8.52 9.76
C ALA A 166 -4.48 -8.25 10.48
N LYS A 167 -4.58 -8.63 11.77
CA LYS A 167 -5.76 -8.32 12.60
C LYS A 167 -5.92 -6.81 12.82
N TYR A 168 -4.81 -6.12 13.03
CA TYR A 168 -4.82 -4.67 13.22
C TYR A 168 -5.27 -3.93 11.97
N ILE A 169 -4.72 -4.28 10.80
CA ILE A 169 -5.14 -3.75 9.51
C ILE A 169 -6.62 -4.00 9.27
N ARG A 170 -7.10 -5.21 9.57
CA ARG A 170 -8.52 -5.55 9.53
C ARG A 170 -9.34 -4.60 10.41
N SER A 171 -8.90 -4.34 11.64
CA SER A 171 -9.60 -3.45 12.57
C SER A 171 -9.64 -1.99 12.09
N ILE A 172 -8.55 -1.51 11.45
CA ILE A 172 -8.50 -0.18 10.83
C ILE A 172 -9.48 -0.11 9.66
N HIS A 173 -9.49 -1.12 8.79
CA HIS A 173 -10.42 -1.19 7.67
C HIS A 173 -11.88 -1.16 8.11
N ASP A 174 -12.22 -1.87 9.18
CA ASP A 174 -13.58 -1.91 9.70
C ASP A 174 -14.03 -0.59 10.31
N LYS A 175 -13.12 0.13 11.00
CA LYS A 175 -13.46 1.37 11.71
C LYS A 175 -13.32 2.64 10.84
N TYR A 176 -12.28 2.71 10.02
CA TYR A 176 -11.82 3.97 9.42
C TYR A 176 -11.72 3.91 7.89
N GLY A 177 -11.88 2.72 7.29
CA GLY A 177 -11.62 2.50 5.87
C GLY A 177 -10.15 2.16 5.58
N ALA A 178 -9.74 2.24 4.32
CA ALA A 178 -8.35 2.01 3.91
C ALA A 178 -7.41 3.01 4.61
N ALA A 179 -6.19 2.58 4.96
CA ALA A 179 -5.27 3.46 5.68
C ALA A 179 -4.52 4.42 4.77
N GLY A 180 -4.28 4.04 3.51
CA GLY A 180 -3.41 4.82 2.64
C GLY A 180 -2.36 3.90 2.08
N ASP A 181 -1.14 3.94 2.58
CA ASP A 181 -0.02 3.05 2.22
C ASP A 181 0.36 2.22 3.44
N PHE A 182 0.82 0.99 3.22
CA PHE A 182 1.08 -0.01 4.27
C PHE A 182 2.43 -0.70 4.15
N ILE A 183 3.36 -0.17 3.34
CA ILE A 183 4.70 -0.72 3.27
C ILE A 183 5.44 -0.34 4.58
N ASP A 184 5.41 -1.26 5.54
CA ASP A 184 6.38 -1.39 6.63
C ASP A 184 6.14 -0.50 7.84
N ASP A 185 4.91 -0.02 7.98
CA ASP A 185 4.55 1.06 8.88
C ASP A 185 3.92 0.59 10.20
N VAL A 186 3.83 -0.71 10.49
CA VAL A 186 3.32 -1.17 11.80
C VAL A 186 4.43 -1.30 12.84
N MET A 187 4.22 -0.67 14.00
CA MET A 187 5.07 -0.76 15.17
C MET A 187 4.30 -1.38 16.33
N PHE A 188 4.95 -2.30 17.04
CA PHE A 188 4.40 -2.97 18.22
C PHE A 188 4.89 -2.29 19.48
N GLN A 189 3.97 -1.92 20.37
CA GLN A 189 4.32 -1.20 21.60
C GLN A 189 4.94 -2.10 22.65
N GLU A 190 4.61 -3.38 22.63
CA GLU A 190 4.96 -4.33 23.68
C GLU A 190 5.53 -5.63 23.11
N ARG A 191 6.40 -6.26 23.89
CA ARG A 191 6.97 -7.59 23.62
C ARG A 191 6.85 -8.42 24.89
N GLU A 192 6.28 -9.61 24.78
CA GLU A 192 6.23 -10.62 25.84
C GLU A 192 6.84 -11.93 25.33
N GLY A 193 8.02 -12.28 25.82
CA GLY A 193 8.76 -13.45 25.33
C GLY A 193 9.10 -13.35 23.84
N ASN A 194 8.54 -14.26 23.04
CA ASN A 194 8.67 -14.27 21.58
C ASN A 194 7.55 -13.51 20.84
N ALA A 195 6.53 -13.01 21.55
CA ALA A 195 5.39 -12.34 20.95
C ALA A 195 5.51 -10.81 21.02
N VAL A 196 4.91 -10.13 20.05
CA VAL A 196 4.74 -8.68 20.03
C VAL A 196 3.26 -8.32 20.00
N MET A 197 2.89 -7.19 20.62
CA MET A 197 1.50 -6.77 20.83
C MET A 197 1.30 -5.28 20.63
N ASP A 198 0.03 -4.87 20.66
CA ASP A 198 -0.44 -3.49 20.54
C ASP A 198 0.10 -2.79 19.28
N PRO A 199 -0.19 -3.31 18.07
CA PRO A 199 0.24 -2.68 16.84
C PRO A 199 -0.36 -1.28 16.67
N VAL A 200 0.45 -0.35 16.16
CA VAL A 200 0.08 1.03 15.82
C VAL A 200 0.72 1.41 14.50
N LEU A 201 0.02 2.24 13.71
CA LEU A 201 0.58 2.78 12.47
C LEU A 201 1.64 3.84 12.78
N ASN A 202 2.75 3.75 12.06
CA ASN A 202 3.68 4.83 11.81
C ASN A 202 2.95 5.97 11.08
N ILE A 203 3.59 7.14 11.03
CA ILE A 203 3.03 8.38 10.47
C ILE A 203 2.42 8.10 9.09
N PRO A 204 1.07 8.14 8.94
CA PRO A 204 0.40 7.74 7.71
C PRO A 204 0.42 8.90 6.71
N ASP A 205 1.60 9.16 6.15
CA ASP A 205 1.92 10.32 5.33
C ASP A 205 1.48 10.17 3.86
N ALA A 206 1.09 8.96 3.46
CA ALA A 206 0.47 8.67 2.17
C ALA A 206 -1.05 8.89 2.23
N ILE A 207 -1.51 9.87 1.47
CA ILE A 207 -2.91 10.28 1.39
C ILE A 207 -3.54 9.64 0.16
N LEU A 208 -4.69 8.99 0.36
CA LEU A 208 -5.53 8.52 -0.73
C LEU A 208 -6.05 9.73 -1.49
N THR A 209 -5.66 9.86 -2.76
CA THR A 209 -6.22 10.87 -3.63
C THR A 209 -7.69 10.53 -3.84
N PRO A 210 -8.64 11.44 -3.52
CA PRO A 210 -10.00 11.31 -4.01
C PRO A 210 -9.89 11.43 -5.53
N SER A 211 -9.88 10.31 -6.25
CA SER A 211 -9.65 10.34 -7.70
C SER A 211 -10.88 10.93 -8.39
N THR A 212 -11.05 12.25 -8.36
CA THR A 212 -12.26 12.95 -8.82
C THR A 212 -12.55 12.64 -10.28
N LYS A 213 -11.52 12.51 -11.12
CA LYS A 213 -11.68 12.16 -12.53
C LYS A 213 -12.11 10.70 -12.74
N ARG A 214 -11.58 9.77 -11.95
CA ARG A 214 -11.96 8.34 -12.02
C ARG A 214 -13.31 8.07 -11.38
N ILE A 215 -13.60 8.70 -10.24
CA ILE A 215 -14.91 8.73 -9.62
C ILE A 215 -15.92 9.18 -10.67
N LYS A 216 -15.67 10.31 -11.36
CA LYS A 216 -16.51 10.79 -12.47
C LYS A 216 -16.64 9.80 -13.63
N GLN A 217 -15.58 9.08 -14.01
CA GLN A 217 -15.65 8.07 -15.06
C GLN A 217 -16.46 6.83 -14.63
N LEU A 218 -16.27 6.37 -13.39
CA LEU A 218 -17.02 5.25 -12.81
C LEU A 218 -18.48 5.61 -12.59
N GLU A 219 -18.77 6.85 -12.18
CA GLU A 219 -20.13 7.45 -12.12
C GLU A 219 -20.79 7.40 -13.47
N LYS A 220 -20.15 7.93 -14.52
CA LYS A 220 -20.69 7.86 -15.88
C LYS A 220 -20.95 6.43 -16.34
N SER A 221 -20.04 5.51 -16.05
CA SER A 221 -20.19 4.10 -16.43
C SER A 221 -21.34 3.41 -15.69
N ALA A 222 -21.48 3.63 -14.38
CA ALA A 222 -22.56 3.06 -13.59
C ALA A 222 -23.93 3.65 -13.96
N ILE A 223 -23.99 4.97 -14.17
CA ILE A 223 -25.18 5.66 -14.68
C ILE A 223 -25.60 5.05 -16.01
N SER A 224 -24.66 4.89 -16.94
CA SER A 224 -24.94 4.25 -18.24
C SER A 224 -25.43 2.80 -18.10
N GLN A 225 -24.93 2.04 -17.13
CA GLN A 225 -25.44 0.69 -16.85
C GLN A 225 -26.86 0.71 -16.26
N MET A 226 -27.15 1.64 -15.36
CA MET A 226 -28.49 1.82 -14.80
C MET A 226 -29.49 2.25 -15.86
N GLU A 227 -29.13 3.20 -16.73
CA GLU A 227 -29.95 3.61 -17.87
C GLU A 227 -30.30 2.42 -18.77
N LYS A 228 -29.33 1.55 -19.05
CA LYS A 228 -29.56 0.31 -19.82
C LYS A 228 -30.50 -0.68 -19.12
N THR A 229 -30.38 -0.82 -17.81
CA THR A 229 -31.26 -1.68 -17.01
C THR A 229 -32.68 -1.15 -17.01
N VAL A 230 -32.87 0.14 -16.75
CA VAL A 230 -34.19 0.80 -16.74
C VAL A 230 -34.84 0.76 -18.12
N ALA A 231 -34.09 1.07 -19.18
CA ALA A 231 -34.56 0.96 -20.56
C ALA A 231 -35.09 -0.45 -20.87
N LYS A 232 -34.34 -1.47 -20.46
CA LYS A 232 -34.73 -2.87 -20.64
C LYS A 232 -35.97 -3.24 -19.84
N GLU A 233 -36.08 -2.79 -18.59
CA GLU A 233 -37.23 -3.06 -17.72
C GLU A 233 -38.50 -2.36 -18.20
N GLN A 234 -38.37 -1.17 -18.77
CA GLN A 234 -39.49 -0.37 -19.29
C GLN A 234 -39.80 -0.62 -20.77
N GLY A 235 -38.95 -1.36 -21.48
CA GLY A 235 -39.09 -1.62 -22.91
C GLY A 235 -38.94 -0.37 -23.78
N ILE A 236 -38.13 0.59 -23.35
CA ILE A 236 -37.90 1.87 -24.03
C ILE A 236 -36.44 2.01 -24.50
N ASP A 237 -36.19 2.97 -25.39
CA ASP A 237 -34.84 3.30 -25.83
C ASP A 237 -34.02 3.96 -24.71
N VAL A 238 -32.74 3.57 -24.59
CA VAL A 238 -31.82 4.08 -23.55
C VAL A 238 -31.71 5.61 -23.59
N GLU A 239 -31.75 6.24 -24.77
CA GLU A 239 -31.65 7.69 -24.94
C GLU A 239 -32.83 8.46 -24.30
N THR A 240 -33.97 7.78 -24.13
CA THR A 240 -35.19 8.33 -23.53
C THR A 240 -35.23 8.19 -22.01
N VAL A 241 -34.33 7.38 -21.43
CA VAL A 241 -34.25 7.20 -19.98
C VAL A 241 -33.83 8.51 -19.31
N ARG A 242 -34.50 8.82 -18.21
CA ARG A 242 -34.14 9.89 -17.28
C ARG A 242 -34.13 9.30 -15.89
N LEU A 243 -32.92 9.11 -15.34
CA LEU A 243 -32.79 8.67 -13.95
C LEU A 243 -33.35 9.74 -13.02
N SER A 244 -34.09 9.30 -12.02
CA SER A 244 -34.47 10.13 -10.88
C SER A 244 -33.25 10.49 -10.03
N GLU A 245 -33.37 11.56 -9.24
CA GLU A 245 -32.34 11.95 -8.26
C GLU A 245 -32.00 10.82 -7.29
N THR A 246 -33.01 10.04 -6.87
CA THR A 246 -32.84 8.86 -6.01
C THR A 246 -31.96 7.80 -6.67
N GLU A 247 -32.20 7.48 -7.94
CA GLU A 247 -31.40 6.49 -8.67
C GLU A 247 -29.95 6.94 -8.86
N PHE A 248 -29.75 8.24 -9.13
CA PHE A 248 -28.42 8.83 -9.20
C PHE A 248 -27.67 8.71 -7.86
N ASN A 249 -28.32 9.08 -6.75
CA ASN A 249 -27.72 9.00 -5.42
C ASN A 249 -27.36 7.56 -5.02
N VAL A 250 -28.20 6.58 -5.39
CA VAL A 250 -27.90 5.15 -5.19
C VAL A 250 -26.68 4.70 -6.02
N ALA A 251 -26.56 5.16 -7.26
CA ALA A 251 -25.41 4.87 -8.12
C ALA A 251 -24.12 5.43 -7.51
N GLU A 252 -24.15 6.70 -7.11
CA GLU A 252 -23.02 7.41 -6.51
C GLU A 252 -22.54 6.69 -5.24
N GLN A 253 -23.46 6.32 -4.35
CA GLN A 253 -23.14 5.61 -3.11
C GLN A 253 -22.49 4.24 -3.38
N LYS A 254 -23.02 3.46 -4.32
CA LYS A 254 -22.42 2.16 -4.71
C LYS A 254 -20.99 2.32 -5.24
N ILE A 255 -20.70 3.41 -5.95
CA ILE A 255 -19.36 3.69 -6.46
C ILE A 255 -18.41 4.06 -5.33
N LYS A 256 -18.84 4.94 -4.43
CA LYS A 256 -18.05 5.31 -3.23
C LYS A 256 -17.69 4.06 -2.41
N GLU A 257 -18.66 3.18 -2.19
CA GLU A 257 -18.44 1.90 -1.51
C GLU A 257 -17.48 0.99 -2.26
N ARG A 258 -17.61 0.89 -3.59
CA ARG A 258 -16.69 0.09 -4.42
C ARG A 258 -15.26 0.63 -4.33
N ILE A 259 -15.08 1.94 -4.42
CA ILE A 259 -13.76 2.58 -4.32
C ILE A 259 -13.15 2.33 -2.95
N ALA A 260 -13.93 2.48 -1.88
CA ALA A 260 -13.47 2.19 -0.53
C ALA A 260 -13.00 0.73 -0.38
N LYS A 261 -13.71 -0.23 -1.00
CA LYS A 261 -13.30 -1.64 -1.02
C LYS A 261 -12.03 -1.88 -1.86
N ASP A 262 -11.91 -1.25 -3.03
CA ASP A 262 -10.72 -1.34 -3.88
C ASP A 262 -9.47 -0.77 -3.18
N GLN A 263 -9.62 0.29 -2.39
CA GLN A 263 -8.54 0.86 -1.59
C GLN A 263 -8.10 -0.11 -0.49
N LYS A 264 -9.04 -0.67 0.29
CA LYS A 264 -8.74 -1.70 1.30
C LYS A 264 -8.07 -2.92 0.70
N ALA A 265 -8.49 -3.35 -0.50
CA ALA A 265 -7.85 -4.46 -1.20
C ALA A 265 -6.43 -4.12 -1.66
N THR A 266 -6.14 -2.86 -1.98
CA THR A 266 -4.79 -2.42 -2.34
C THR A 266 -3.85 -2.51 -1.13
N ASP A 267 -4.31 -2.04 0.03
CA ASP A 267 -3.58 -2.15 1.31
C ASP A 267 -3.19 -3.62 1.61
N VAL A 268 -4.11 -4.56 1.43
CA VAL A 268 -3.86 -6.00 1.64
C VAL A 268 -2.91 -6.59 0.59
N VAL A 269 -3.01 -6.17 -0.67
CA VAL A 269 -2.06 -6.61 -1.71
C VAL A 269 -0.64 -6.17 -1.34
N GLU A 270 -0.45 -4.94 -0.89
CA GLU A 270 0.87 -4.44 -0.51
C GLU A 270 1.46 -5.21 0.66
N LEU A 271 0.65 -5.48 1.69
CA LEU A 271 1.05 -6.31 2.83
C LEU A 271 1.54 -7.70 2.37
N LEU A 272 0.77 -8.38 1.52
CA LEU A 272 1.12 -9.71 1.00
C LEU A 272 2.42 -9.67 0.18
N VAL A 273 2.54 -8.68 -0.71
CA VAL A 273 3.67 -8.56 -1.63
C VAL A 273 4.95 -8.27 -0.88
N TRP A 274 4.94 -7.23 -0.05
CA TRP A 274 6.10 -6.86 0.75
C TRP A 274 6.57 -8.02 1.63
N THR A 275 5.65 -8.64 2.37
CA THR A 275 5.96 -9.76 3.26
C THR A 275 6.58 -10.92 2.48
N ALA A 276 6.02 -11.27 1.32
CA ALA A 276 6.56 -12.35 0.51
C ALA A 276 7.98 -12.06 0.02
N PHE A 277 8.28 -10.82 -0.38
CA PHE A 277 9.63 -10.43 -0.78
C PHE A 277 10.62 -10.43 0.39
N GLU A 278 10.22 -9.96 1.57
CA GLU A 278 11.08 -10.02 2.76
C GLU A 278 11.33 -11.46 3.24
N GLU A 279 10.33 -12.34 3.18
CA GLU A 279 10.53 -13.77 3.43
C GLU A 279 11.50 -14.38 2.42
N PHE A 280 11.29 -14.17 1.12
CA PHE A 280 12.24 -14.65 0.10
C PHE A 280 13.64 -14.08 0.25
N ARG A 281 13.78 -12.85 0.73
CA ARG A 281 15.10 -12.25 1.01
C ARG A 281 15.78 -12.95 2.18
N ARG A 282 15.02 -13.30 3.22
CA ARG A 282 15.53 -13.85 4.47
C ARG A 282 15.79 -15.35 4.40
N SER A 283 14.84 -16.13 3.92
CA SER A 283 14.89 -17.60 3.96
C SER A 283 15.25 -18.23 2.62
N ASP A 284 14.98 -17.55 1.50
CA ASP A 284 14.96 -18.12 0.14
C ASP A 284 14.10 -19.41 0.04
N ASP A 285 13.14 -19.57 0.97
CA ASP A 285 12.33 -20.76 1.14
C ASP A 285 10.85 -20.48 0.81
N PRO A 286 10.30 -21.09 -0.26
CA PRO A 286 8.90 -20.97 -0.61
C PRO A 286 7.92 -21.43 0.48
N GLU A 287 8.27 -22.40 1.34
CA GLU A 287 7.38 -22.86 2.42
C GLU A 287 7.23 -21.79 3.51
N SER A 288 8.31 -21.06 3.82
CA SER A 288 8.24 -19.88 4.71
C SER A 288 7.33 -18.79 4.16
N VAL A 289 7.41 -18.54 2.84
CA VAL A 289 6.54 -17.57 2.14
C VAL A 289 5.08 -18.04 2.18
N ASP A 290 4.83 -19.32 1.90
CA ASP A 290 3.51 -19.95 1.99
C ASP A 290 2.87 -19.75 3.37
N ARG A 291 3.65 -20.01 4.43
CA ARG A 291 3.23 -19.82 5.82
C ARG A 291 2.92 -18.36 6.12
N ALA A 292 3.72 -17.40 5.61
CA ALA A 292 3.46 -15.98 5.79
C ALA A 292 2.14 -15.55 5.11
N MET A 293 1.93 -15.97 3.86
CA MET A 293 0.70 -15.66 3.11
C MET A 293 -0.53 -16.26 3.79
N THR A 294 -0.44 -17.52 4.21
CA THR A 294 -1.48 -18.20 4.99
C THR A 294 -1.79 -17.45 6.28
N THR A 295 -0.76 -16.97 6.98
CA THR A 295 -0.91 -16.21 8.23
C THR A 295 -1.67 -14.91 7.99
N ILE A 296 -1.29 -14.11 6.98
CA ILE A 296 -1.98 -12.85 6.65
C ILE A 296 -3.43 -13.12 6.27
N ILE A 297 -3.68 -14.05 5.33
CA ILE A 297 -5.03 -14.32 4.80
C ILE A 297 -5.97 -14.79 5.92
N LYS A 298 -5.52 -15.73 6.77
CA LYS A 298 -6.33 -16.27 7.88
C LYS A 298 -6.62 -15.24 8.97
N ASN A 299 -5.72 -14.29 9.21
CA ASN A 299 -5.89 -13.31 10.29
C ASN A 299 -6.57 -12.02 9.82
N TYR A 300 -6.44 -11.65 8.55
CA TYR A 300 -7.21 -10.55 7.95
C TYR A 300 -8.68 -10.95 7.73
N ASN A 301 -8.92 -12.16 7.20
CA ASN A 301 -10.21 -12.85 7.16
C ASN A 301 -11.45 -12.03 6.75
N ASP A 302 -11.34 -11.26 5.67
CA ASP A 302 -12.50 -10.61 5.03
C ASP A 302 -12.78 -11.24 3.66
N PRO A 303 -13.79 -12.11 3.52
CA PRO A 303 -14.12 -12.72 2.24
C PRO A 303 -14.42 -11.71 1.12
N VAL A 304 -15.03 -10.58 1.44
CA VAL A 304 -15.37 -9.56 0.43
C VAL A 304 -14.10 -8.91 -0.08
N ILE A 305 -13.24 -8.43 0.80
CA ILE A 305 -11.99 -7.76 0.39
C ILE A 305 -11.01 -8.76 -0.22
N LEU A 306 -10.85 -9.96 0.36
CA LEU A 306 -9.96 -11.00 -0.17
C LEU A 306 -10.39 -11.47 -1.57
N SER A 307 -11.68 -11.42 -1.90
CA SER A 307 -12.14 -11.73 -3.27
C SER A 307 -11.66 -10.67 -4.29
N ILE A 308 -11.60 -9.40 -3.87
CA ILE A 308 -11.08 -8.30 -4.68
C ILE A 308 -9.57 -8.42 -4.81
N VAL A 309 -8.86 -8.71 -3.70
CA VAL A 309 -7.41 -9.01 -3.69
C VAL A 309 -7.09 -10.13 -4.67
N ARG A 310 -7.83 -11.25 -4.63
CA ARG A 310 -7.69 -12.37 -5.58
C ARG A 310 -7.84 -11.92 -7.04
N SER A 311 -8.82 -11.06 -7.32
CA SER A 311 -9.00 -10.45 -8.64
C SER A 311 -7.84 -9.54 -9.04
N PHE A 312 -7.27 -8.78 -8.11
CA PHE A 312 -6.13 -7.88 -8.35
C PHE A 312 -4.87 -8.67 -8.72
N VAL A 313 -4.51 -9.67 -7.90
CA VAL A 313 -3.30 -10.49 -8.10
C VAL A 313 -3.38 -11.29 -9.40
N ARG A 314 -4.55 -11.88 -9.73
CA ARG A 314 -4.74 -12.63 -10.98
C ARG A 314 -4.61 -11.76 -12.22
N ARG A 315 -5.08 -10.50 -12.19
CA ARG A 315 -5.00 -9.60 -13.34
C ARG A 315 -3.59 -9.07 -13.61
N GLY A 316 -2.69 -9.18 -12.62
CA GLY A 316 -1.37 -8.55 -12.64
C GLY A 316 -1.50 -7.07 -12.29
N ARG A 317 -0.72 -6.64 -11.29
CA ARG A 317 -0.56 -5.23 -10.93
C ARG A 317 0.90 -4.82 -11.13
N PRO A 318 1.21 -3.55 -11.35
CA PRO A 318 2.60 -3.09 -11.52
C PRO A 318 3.51 -3.39 -10.32
N THR A 319 2.95 -3.48 -9.11
CA THR A 319 3.63 -3.96 -7.90
C THR A 319 3.88 -5.48 -7.88
N LEU A 320 3.29 -6.22 -8.83
CA LEU A 320 3.39 -7.67 -9.06
C LEU A 320 3.41 -7.97 -10.58
N PRO A 321 4.52 -7.67 -11.29
CA PRO A 321 4.57 -7.84 -12.73
C PRO A 321 4.38 -9.31 -13.13
N GLY A 322 3.75 -9.54 -14.28
CA GLY A 322 3.74 -10.84 -14.96
C GLY A 322 5.07 -11.12 -15.66
N GLU A 323 5.14 -12.24 -16.39
CA GLU A 323 6.34 -12.82 -17.03
C GLU A 323 7.03 -11.97 -18.13
N GLU A 324 6.69 -10.70 -18.33
CA GLU A 324 7.19 -9.88 -19.45
C GLU A 324 7.51 -8.42 -19.09
N MET A 325 8.15 -8.15 -17.95
CA MET A 325 8.55 -6.77 -17.59
C MET A 325 10.00 -6.66 -17.09
N ASP A 326 10.95 -7.11 -17.91
CA ASP A 326 12.37 -7.12 -17.50
C ASP A 326 13.02 -5.71 -17.41
N HIS A 327 12.42 -4.65 -17.97
CA HIS A 327 13.11 -3.34 -18.12
C HIS A 327 12.31 -2.05 -17.81
N GLY A 328 11.24 -2.11 -17.01
CA GLY A 328 10.39 -0.94 -16.69
C GLY A 328 10.77 -0.15 -15.43
N ILE A 329 10.33 1.13 -15.33
CA ILE A 329 10.47 1.98 -14.11
C ILE A 329 9.88 1.30 -12.87
N THR A 330 8.84 0.49 -13.04
CA THR A 330 8.22 -0.32 -11.98
C THR A 330 9.08 -1.50 -11.55
N ALA A 331 9.78 -2.15 -12.48
CA ALA A 331 10.78 -3.17 -12.17
C ALA A 331 12.00 -2.55 -11.47
N LEU A 332 12.38 -1.31 -11.82
CA LEU A 332 13.42 -0.54 -11.12
C LEU A 332 13.01 -0.11 -9.70
N HIS A 333 11.74 0.28 -9.50
CA HIS A 333 11.19 0.54 -8.16
C HIS A 333 11.13 -0.74 -7.32
N ASN A 334 10.56 -1.83 -7.83
CA ASN A 334 10.49 -3.11 -7.10
C ASN A 334 11.89 -3.71 -6.86
N LYS A 335 12.85 -3.50 -7.76
CA LYS A 335 14.25 -3.88 -7.57
C LYS A 335 14.96 -3.02 -6.52
N GLY A 336 14.71 -1.71 -6.50
CA GLY A 336 15.28 -0.77 -5.53
C GLY A 336 14.63 -0.83 -4.14
N HIS A 337 13.34 -1.15 -4.06
CA HIS A 337 12.53 -1.12 -2.85
C HIS A 337 12.33 -2.51 -2.22
N LEU A 338 12.21 -3.57 -3.04
CA LEU A 338 11.92 -4.95 -2.63
C LEU A 338 13.02 -5.97 -3.01
N GLY A 339 14.08 -5.54 -3.70
CA GLY A 339 15.13 -6.46 -4.19
C GLY A 339 14.63 -7.47 -5.24
N ALA A 340 13.47 -7.20 -5.86
CA ALA A 340 12.78 -8.15 -6.73
C ALA A 340 13.55 -8.45 -8.02
N ASN A 341 13.53 -9.72 -8.43
CA ASN A 341 13.84 -10.15 -9.81
C ASN A 341 12.61 -10.83 -10.42
N GLU A 342 12.58 -10.97 -11.74
CA GLU A 342 11.42 -11.48 -12.48
C GLU A 342 10.94 -12.85 -11.96
N LYS A 343 11.87 -13.81 -11.82
CA LYS A 343 11.56 -15.17 -11.31
C LYS A 343 10.92 -15.16 -9.93
N LYS A 344 11.46 -14.37 -9.00
CA LYS A 344 10.90 -14.23 -7.64
C LYS A 344 9.52 -13.57 -7.68
N SER A 345 9.31 -12.56 -8.54
CA SER A 345 8.03 -11.87 -8.67
C SER A 345 6.92 -12.78 -9.18
N VAL A 346 7.21 -13.62 -10.18
CA VAL A 346 6.28 -14.65 -10.68
C VAL A 346 5.96 -15.66 -9.57
N LYS A 347 6.97 -16.15 -8.85
CA LYS A 347 6.77 -17.12 -7.78
C LYS A 347 5.94 -16.59 -6.62
N VAL A 348 6.19 -15.35 -6.18
CA VAL A 348 5.37 -14.65 -5.18
C VAL A 348 3.91 -14.61 -5.64
N ARG A 349 3.67 -14.21 -6.88
CA ARG A 349 2.31 -14.12 -7.44
C ARG A 349 1.60 -15.47 -7.47
N GLU A 350 2.29 -16.53 -7.89
CA GLU A 350 1.76 -17.91 -7.88
C GLU A 350 1.32 -18.33 -6.47
N ILE A 351 2.21 -18.18 -5.47
CA ILE A 351 1.92 -18.55 -4.08
C ILE A 351 0.72 -17.78 -3.55
N ILE A 352 0.65 -16.46 -3.79
CA ILE A 352 -0.49 -15.64 -3.35
C ILE A 352 -1.80 -16.11 -4.00
N ILE A 353 -1.79 -16.41 -5.31
CA ILE A 353 -2.98 -16.92 -6.02
C ILE A 353 -3.42 -18.25 -5.44
N GLU A 354 -2.49 -19.19 -5.21
CA GLU A 354 -2.78 -20.49 -4.62
C GLU A 354 -3.42 -20.34 -3.25
N LYS A 355 -2.83 -19.55 -2.34
CA LYS A 355 -3.39 -19.36 -0.99
C LYS A 355 -4.75 -18.68 -0.99
N LEU A 356 -4.98 -17.75 -1.91
CA LEU A 356 -6.31 -17.12 -2.06
C LEU A 356 -7.32 -18.11 -2.66
N ASP A 357 -6.90 -19.00 -3.56
CA ASP A 357 -7.74 -20.05 -4.12
C ASP A 357 -8.12 -21.10 -3.05
N ASP A 358 -7.19 -21.46 -2.16
CA ASP A 358 -7.44 -22.34 -1.01
C ASP A 358 -8.42 -21.72 -0.01
N TYR A 359 -8.33 -20.40 0.21
CA TYR A 359 -9.25 -19.67 1.09
C TYR A 359 -10.69 -19.63 0.55
N PHE A 360 -10.85 -19.56 -0.79
CA PHE A 360 -12.15 -19.62 -1.47
C PHE A 360 -12.31 -20.98 -2.17
N PRO A 361 -12.58 -22.07 -1.43
CA PRO A 361 -12.70 -23.39 -2.03
C PRO A 361 -13.72 -23.35 -3.17
N LYS A 362 -13.40 -24.07 -4.26
CA LYS A 362 -14.28 -24.14 -5.43
C LYS A 362 -15.68 -24.56 -4.98
N ALA A 363 -16.70 -23.86 -5.46
CA ALA A 363 -18.07 -24.37 -5.37
C ALA A 363 -18.07 -25.79 -5.96
N ALA A 364 -18.66 -26.75 -5.23
CA ALA A 364 -18.84 -28.10 -5.75
C ALA A 364 -19.43 -28.01 -7.16
N PRO A 365 -18.96 -28.82 -8.13
CA PRO A 365 -19.54 -28.83 -9.46
C PRO A 365 -21.05 -29.06 -9.31
N LYS A 366 -21.83 -28.12 -9.85
CA LYS A 366 -23.29 -28.21 -9.90
C LYS A 366 -23.72 -29.30 -10.86
#